data_AF-A0A924XJQ9-F1
#
_entry.id   AF-A0A924XJQ9-F1
#
_cell.length_a   1.000
_cell.length_b   1.000
_cell.length_c   1.000
_cell.angle_alpha   90.00
_cell.angle_beta   90.00
_cell.angle_gamma   90.00
#
_symmetry.space_group_name_H-M   'P 1'
#
loop_
_entity.id
_entity.type
_entity.pdbx_description
1 polymer ?
#
loop_
_entity_poly.entity_id
_entity_poly.type
_entity_poly.pdbx_seq_one_letter_code
_entity_poly.pdbx_strand_id
1 'polypeptide(L)'
;MKISNSIFVILFLTSAIFLTSAQAQNENGGVLAQTQRNENQDLGEQVKRAFEAYRKGDYQPVIELKKSGAAIVPYLKPYQDDEDSHIRSQVIWLLRQIAEPDSVPLLAKALIDKDKNVSTDAVRVLYEFYPPSLFEDNAEVKVNLRQSVKTGNVSTLALLLLRRFPGADTIQTLKVVANKNYKSQNLAVMGFPMVKPSIAANVTLSHLGDAGGDDALSSKIKIGEQNDLEFLLKTVGIIENKKILIELFQKTITDARIIQPVIDGKYKGKGVLARMKDLTVKVFTEKLDIEFRAKNERFRRYDNATINQYEKKIKDALTKIS
;
A
#
# COMPACT_ATOMS: atom_id res chain seq x y z
N MET A 1 92.55 -15.26 8.53
CA MET A 1 92.03 -15.68 9.85
C MET A 1 90.52 -15.57 9.81
N LYS A 2 89.80 -16.64 10.19
CA LYS A 2 88.35 -16.87 10.01
C LYS A 2 87.45 -15.83 10.69
N ILE A 3 86.36 -15.43 10.02
CA ILE A 3 85.00 -15.16 10.60
C ILE A 3 84.00 -15.42 9.43
N SER A 4 83.29 -16.55 9.28
CA SER A 4 82.21 -17.18 10.07
C SER A 4 80.84 -16.48 10.00
N ASN A 5 79.96 -17.04 9.17
CA ASN A 5 78.51 -17.22 9.35
C ASN A 5 77.68 -16.04 9.90
N SER A 6 76.99 -15.30 9.02
CA SER A 6 75.82 -14.48 9.37
C SER A 6 74.90 -14.29 8.16
N ILE A 7 74.45 -15.39 7.55
CA ILE A 7 73.36 -15.39 6.55
C ILE A 7 72.50 -16.63 6.79
N PHE A 8 71.82 -16.72 7.94
CA PHE A 8 70.82 -17.79 8.16
C PHE A 8 69.73 -17.45 9.19
N VAL A 9 69.54 -16.17 9.56
CA VAL A 9 68.56 -15.77 10.60
C VAL A 9 67.40 -14.93 10.04
N ILE A 10 67.44 -14.50 8.77
CA ILE A 10 66.40 -13.64 8.18
C ILE A 10 65.68 -14.39 7.06
N LEU A 11 65.11 -15.57 7.35
CA LEU A 11 64.12 -16.18 6.45
C LEU A 11 63.08 -17.06 7.17
N PHE A 12 63.02 -17.01 8.51
CA PHE A 12 62.01 -17.71 9.32
C PHE A 12 61.02 -16.77 10.04
N LEU A 13 61.21 -15.45 9.95
CA LEU A 13 60.41 -14.47 10.70
C LEU A 13 59.33 -13.73 9.88
N THR A 14 59.27 -13.92 8.56
CA THR A 14 58.20 -13.34 7.72
C THR A 14 57.08 -14.34 7.39
N SER A 15 57.35 -15.65 7.47
CA SER A 15 56.36 -16.71 7.24
C SER A 15 55.40 -16.92 8.42
N ALA A 16 55.83 -16.59 9.65
CA ALA A 16 55.04 -16.78 10.86
C ALA A 16 53.98 -15.68 11.09
N ILE A 17 54.21 -14.47 10.57
CA ILE A 17 53.28 -13.33 10.70
C ILE A 17 52.14 -13.40 9.67
N PHE A 18 52.38 -14.04 8.52
CA PHE A 18 51.32 -14.30 7.52
C PHE A 18 50.46 -15.53 7.84
N LEU A 19 50.96 -16.52 8.60
CA LEU A 19 50.14 -17.67 9.04
C LEU A 19 49.20 -17.30 10.20
N THR A 20 49.63 -16.42 11.11
CA THR A 20 48.81 -15.99 12.26
C THR A 20 47.67 -15.05 11.86
N SER A 21 47.84 -14.20 10.84
CA SER A 21 46.77 -13.32 10.35
C SER A 21 45.71 -14.09 9.54
N ALA A 22 46.10 -15.11 8.78
CA ALA A 22 45.17 -15.98 8.05
C ALA A 22 44.38 -16.93 8.96
N GLN A 23 44.99 -17.44 10.04
CA GLN A 23 44.27 -18.25 11.06
C GLN A 23 43.34 -17.39 11.92
N ALA A 24 43.74 -16.16 12.30
CA ALA A 24 42.87 -15.25 13.07
C ALA A 24 41.69 -14.71 12.25
N GLN A 25 41.82 -14.53 10.93
CA GLN A 25 40.70 -14.20 10.04
C GLN A 25 39.76 -15.39 9.79
N ASN A 26 40.28 -16.62 9.74
CA ASN A 26 39.44 -17.83 9.65
C ASN A 26 38.70 -18.16 10.95
N GLU A 27 39.31 -17.95 12.11
CA GLU A 27 38.68 -18.19 13.41
C GLU A 27 37.59 -17.14 13.71
N ASN A 28 37.85 -15.85 13.46
CA ASN A 28 36.83 -14.80 13.61
C ASN A 28 35.70 -14.94 12.57
N GLY A 29 36.01 -15.33 11.33
CA GLY A 29 34.99 -15.63 10.31
C GLY A 29 34.14 -16.85 10.68
N GLY A 30 34.75 -17.90 11.25
CA GLY A 30 34.07 -19.09 11.74
C GLY A 30 33.16 -18.82 12.93
N VAL A 31 33.61 -18.03 13.92
CA VAL A 31 32.82 -17.67 15.10
C VAL A 31 31.64 -16.76 14.71
N LEU A 32 31.85 -15.75 13.86
CA LEU A 32 30.76 -14.90 13.38
C LEU A 32 29.71 -15.68 12.58
N ALA A 33 30.16 -16.59 11.70
CA ALA A 33 29.25 -17.45 10.94
C ALA A 33 28.47 -18.43 11.84
N GLN A 34 29.08 -18.91 12.93
CA GLN A 34 28.44 -19.82 13.87
C GLN A 34 27.45 -19.10 14.79
N THR A 35 27.78 -17.88 15.24
CA THR A 35 26.86 -17.03 16.02
C THR A 35 25.63 -16.65 15.19
N GLN A 36 25.81 -16.21 13.94
CA GLN A 36 24.69 -15.91 13.04
C GLN A 36 23.83 -17.14 12.74
N ARG A 37 24.43 -18.33 12.60
CA ARG A 37 23.66 -19.59 12.45
C ARG A 37 22.85 -19.91 13.69
N ASN A 38 23.39 -19.72 14.89
CA ASN A 38 22.69 -19.99 16.15
C ASN A 38 21.53 -18.99 16.37
N GLU A 39 21.74 -17.70 16.10
CA GLU A 39 20.69 -16.67 16.16
C GLU A 39 19.57 -16.93 15.15
N ASN A 40 19.92 -17.34 13.92
CA ASN A 40 18.95 -17.72 12.89
C ASN A 40 18.17 -18.99 13.25
N GLN A 41 18.79 -19.96 13.93
CA GLN A 41 18.08 -21.15 14.41
C GLN A 41 17.12 -20.82 15.55
N ASP A 42 17.53 -19.95 16.47
CA ASP A 42 16.70 -19.51 17.59
C ASP A 42 15.48 -18.71 17.12
N LEU A 43 15.65 -17.81 16.15
CA LEU A 43 14.55 -17.02 15.60
C LEU A 43 13.51 -17.89 14.87
N GLY A 44 13.96 -18.88 14.11
CA GLY A 44 13.06 -19.82 13.44
C GLY A 44 12.22 -20.64 14.42
N GLU A 45 12.86 -21.11 15.49
CA GLU A 45 12.16 -21.85 16.56
C GLU A 45 11.22 -20.95 17.36
N GLN A 46 11.58 -19.68 17.59
CA GLN A 46 10.70 -18.68 18.21
C GLN A 46 9.44 -18.45 17.37
N VAL A 47 9.59 -18.23 16.06
CA VAL A 47 8.45 -18.06 15.13
C VAL A 47 7.57 -19.30 15.18
N LYS A 48 8.17 -20.50 15.19
CA LYS A 48 7.43 -21.75 15.27
C LYS A 48 6.59 -21.87 16.53
N ARG A 49 7.19 -21.65 17.70
CA ARG A 49 6.48 -21.67 18.99
C ARG A 49 5.36 -20.63 19.04
N ALA A 50 5.58 -19.46 18.45
CA ALA A 50 4.57 -18.41 18.42
C ALA A 50 3.31 -18.85 17.64
N PHE A 51 3.47 -19.45 16.46
CA PHE A 51 2.33 -19.95 15.70
C PHE A 51 1.70 -21.21 16.30
N GLU A 52 2.45 -22.04 17.02
CA GLU A 52 1.88 -23.14 17.82
C GLU A 52 1.04 -22.61 19.00
N ALA A 53 1.49 -21.56 19.66
CA ALA A 53 0.75 -20.88 20.72
C ALA A 53 -0.53 -20.22 20.18
N TYR A 54 -0.44 -19.59 18.99
CA TYR A 54 -1.61 -19.01 18.31
C TYR A 54 -2.71 -20.05 18.07
N ARG A 55 -2.33 -21.25 17.61
CA ARG A 55 -3.29 -22.36 17.41
C ARG A 55 -3.95 -22.82 18.72
N LYS A 56 -3.29 -22.59 19.86
CA LYS A 56 -3.83 -22.87 21.20
C LYS A 56 -4.62 -21.69 21.79
N GLY A 57 -4.81 -20.61 21.03
CA GLY A 57 -5.53 -19.41 21.45
C GLY A 57 -4.67 -18.35 22.16
N ASP A 58 -3.35 -18.57 22.26
CA ASP A 58 -2.43 -17.55 22.77
C ASP A 58 -1.85 -16.72 21.61
N TYR A 59 -2.42 -15.54 21.42
CA TYR A 59 -2.06 -14.65 20.32
C TYR A 59 -0.84 -13.77 20.62
N GLN A 60 -0.46 -13.62 21.89
CA GLN A 60 0.56 -12.67 22.30
C GLN A 60 1.93 -12.98 21.66
N PRO A 61 2.40 -14.24 21.62
CA PRO A 61 3.68 -14.57 21.01
C PRO A 61 3.80 -14.11 19.55
N VAL A 62 2.75 -14.26 18.75
CA VAL A 62 2.74 -13.80 17.34
C VAL A 62 2.80 -12.26 17.28
N ILE A 63 2.06 -11.56 18.14
CA ILE A 63 2.08 -10.09 18.21
C ILE A 63 3.49 -9.57 18.54
N GLU A 64 4.22 -10.26 19.41
CA GLU A 64 5.57 -9.88 19.82
C GLU A 64 6.61 -10.05 18.70
N LEU A 65 6.39 -10.96 17.73
CA LEU A 65 7.33 -11.18 16.62
C LEU A 65 7.60 -9.92 15.78
N LYS A 66 6.69 -8.94 15.78
CA LYS A 66 6.92 -7.65 15.10
C LYS A 66 8.19 -6.93 15.57
N LYS A 67 8.64 -7.18 16.81
CA LYS A 67 9.86 -6.60 17.38
C LYS A 67 11.13 -7.10 16.69
N SER A 68 11.07 -8.28 16.07
CA SER A 68 12.19 -8.90 15.35
C SER A 68 12.35 -8.38 13.91
N GLY A 69 11.44 -7.51 13.44
CA GLY A 69 11.56 -6.82 12.15
C GLY A 69 11.69 -7.76 10.94
N ALA A 70 12.47 -7.36 9.94
CA ALA A 70 12.66 -8.12 8.69
C ALA A 70 13.24 -9.53 8.89
N ALA A 71 13.96 -9.77 10.00
CA ALA A 71 14.66 -11.03 10.25
C ALA A 71 13.71 -12.23 10.31
N ILE A 72 12.42 -12.03 10.64
CA ILE A 72 11.45 -13.14 10.70
C ILE A 72 10.92 -13.56 9.32
N VAL A 73 11.05 -12.72 8.29
CA VAL A 73 10.40 -12.93 6.98
C VAL A 73 10.72 -14.32 6.38
N PRO A 74 11.99 -14.82 6.38
CA PRO A 74 12.30 -16.15 5.87
C PRO A 74 11.55 -17.28 6.58
N TYR A 75 11.21 -17.09 7.86
CA TYR A 75 10.56 -18.09 8.72
C TYR A 75 9.03 -18.03 8.66
N LEU A 76 8.44 -17.04 7.98
CA LEU A 76 6.99 -16.93 7.80
C LEU A 76 6.48 -17.81 6.66
N LYS A 77 7.36 -18.23 5.74
CA LYS A 77 6.99 -19.02 4.55
C LYS A 77 6.18 -20.28 4.86
N PRO A 78 6.48 -21.10 5.89
CA PRO A 78 5.68 -22.29 6.21
C PRO A 78 4.22 -21.98 6.58
N TYR A 79 3.95 -20.80 7.11
CA TYR A 79 2.61 -20.39 7.57
C TYR A 79 1.78 -19.74 6.45
N GLN A 80 2.40 -19.45 5.30
CA GLN A 80 1.71 -18.86 4.16
C GLN A 80 0.79 -19.86 3.45
N ASP A 81 1.07 -21.16 3.57
CA ASP A 81 0.25 -22.25 3.01
C ASP A 81 -0.53 -23.01 4.10
N ASP A 82 -0.59 -22.45 5.31
CA ASP A 82 -1.32 -23.08 6.42
C ASP A 82 -2.79 -23.32 6.04
N GLU A 83 -3.38 -24.42 6.49
CA GLU A 83 -4.77 -24.73 6.19
C GLU A 83 -5.72 -23.71 6.83
N ASP A 84 -5.37 -23.19 8.00
CA ASP A 84 -6.14 -22.18 8.74
C ASP A 84 -5.92 -20.78 8.14
N SER A 85 -7.00 -20.17 7.63
CA SER A 85 -6.91 -18.82 7.06
C SER A 85 -6.63 -17.75 8.10
N HIS A 86 -6.89 -17.99 9.39
CA HIS A 86 -6.48 -17.07 10.46
C HIS A 86 -4.96 -17.03 10.61
N ILE A 87 -4.27 -18.18 10.53
CA ILE A 87 -2.80 -18.24 10.54
C ILE A 87 -2.24 -17.48 9.33
N ARG A 88 -2.78 -17.74 8.12
CA ARG A 88 -2.37 -17.02 6.91
C ARG A 88 -2.61 -15.52 7.04
N SER A 89 -3.72 -15.09 7.63
CA SER A 89 -4.02 -13.67 7.91
C SER A 89 -3.01 -13.05 8.87
N GLN A 90 -2.53 -13.79 9.89
CA GLN A 90 -1.49 -13.29 10.80
C GLN A 90 -0.15 -13.10 10.11
N VAL A 91 0.19 -13.95 9.13
CA VAL A 91 1.37 -13.72 8.28
C VAL A 91 1.24 -12.36 7.61
N ILE A 92 0.10 -12.06 6.96
CA ILE A 92 -0.11 -10.76 6.31
C ILE A 92 -0.07 -9.60 7.30
N TRP A 93 -0.62 -9.77 8.51
CA TRP A 93 -0.53 -8.78 9.57
C TRP A 93 0.92 -8.50 10.01
N LEU A 94 1.76 -9.53 10.15
CA LEU A 94 3.19 -9.37 10.45
C LEU A 94 3.93 -8.65 9.32
N LEU A 95 3.71 -9.05 8.06
CA LEU A 95 4.32 -8.38 6.90
C LEU A 95 3.93 -6.90 6.81
N ARG A 96 2.71 -6.55 7.25
CA ARG A 96 2.29 -5.15 7.41
C ARG A 96 3.10 -4.41 8.49
N GLN A 97 3.37 -5.05 9.63
CA GLN A 97 4.16 -4.43 10.70
C GLN A 97 5.62 -4.24 10.30
N ILE A 98 6.15 -5.16 9.48
CA ILE A 98 7.53 -5.13 9.00
C ILE A 98 7.69 -4.08 7.89
N ALA A 99 6.83 -4.11 6.87
CA ALA A 99 6.84 -3.17 5.75
C ALA A 99 8.17 -3.07 4.98
N GLU A 100 8.84 -4.21 4.75
CA GLU A 100 10.16 -4.27 4.09
C GLU A 100 10.11 -4.98 2.73
N PRO A 101 11.00 -4.65 1.77
CA PRO A 101 10.98 -5.20 0.41
C PRO A 101 10.94 -6.72 0.34
N ASP A 102 11.64 -7.42 1.23
CA ASP A 102 11.71 -8.89 1.28
C ASP A 102 10.35 -9.55 1.57
N SER A 103 9.37 -8.78 2.04
CA SER A 103 8.00 -9.24 2.28
C SER A 103 7.15 -9.30 1.00
N VAL A 104 7.56 -8.60 -0.07
CA VAL A 104 6.77 -8.48 -1.31
C VAL A 104 6.45 -9.83 -1.95
N PRO A 105 7.37 -10.81 -2.06
CA PRO A 105 7.03 -12.13 -2.59
C PRO A 105 5.95 -12.86 -1.77
N LEU A 106 5.97 -12.71 -0.44
CA LEU A 106 4.94 -13.31 0.41
C LEU A 106 3.57 -12.65 0.24
N LEU A 107 3.55 -11.32 0.10
CA LEU A 107 2.32 -10.58 -0.24
C LEU A 107 1.82 -10.92 -1.64
N ALA A 108 2.70 -11.05 -2.62
CA ALA A 108 2.37 -11.37 -4.01
C ALA A 108 1.59 -12.69 -4.10
N LYS A 109 2.04 -13.73 -3.41
CA LYS A 109 1.32 -15.02 -3.37
C LYS A 109 0.01 -14.96 -2.59
N ALA A 110 -0.06 -14.17 -1.52
CA ALA A 110 -1.30 -14.00 -0.77
C ALA A 110 -2.42 -13.30 -1.55
N LEU A 111 -2.10 -12.56 -2.63
CA LEU A 111 -3.11 -11.97 -3.52
C LEU A 111 -4.05 -13.00 -4.15
N ILE A 112 -3.58 -14.22 -4.38
CA ILE A 112 -4.37 -15.32 -4.95
C ILE A 112 -4.82 -16.34 -3.89
N ASP A 113 -4.80 -15.96 -2.61
CA ASP A 113 -5.28 -16.82 -1.54
C ASP A 113 -6.75 -17.23 -1.75
N LYS A 114 -7.06 -18.49 -1.45
CA LYS A 114 -8.42 -19.05 -1.55
C LYS A 114 -9.40 -18.36 -0.61
N ASP A 115 -8.92 -17.83 0.51
CA ASP A 115 -9.70 -17.04 1.44
C ASP A 115 -9.72 -15.57 0.98
N LYS A 116 -10.93 -15.04 0.81
CA LYS A 116 -11.14 -13.68 0.32
C LYS A 116 -10.61 -12.63 1.30
N ASN A 117 -10.64 -12.88 2.60
CA ASN A 117 -10.13 -11.95 3.60
C ASN A 117 -8.61 -11.86 3.51
N VAL A 118 -7.92 -12.99 3.37
CA VAL A 118 -6.45 -13.02 3.21
C VAL A 118 -6.01 -12.28 1.96
N SER A 119 -6.64 -12.57 0.81
CA SER A 119 -6.31 -11.88 -0.44
C SER A 119 -6.67 -10.39 -0.41
N THR A 120 -7.76 -9.99 0.24
CA THR A 120 -8.12 -8.57 0.43
C THR A 120 -7.14 -7.87 1.38
N ASP A 121 -6.70 -8.54 2.44
CA ASP A 121 -5.71 -8.01 3.37
C ASP A 121 -4.35 -7.82 2.67
N ALA A 122 -3.92 -8.77 1.83
CA ALA A 122 -2.70 -8.63 1.03
C ALA A 122 -2.75 -7.40 0.11
N VAL A 123 -3.87 -7.19 -0.59
CA VAL A 123 -4.12 -5.98 -1.39
C VAL A 123 -4.01 -4.71 -0.53
N ARG A 124 -4.68 -4.70 0.64
CA ARG A 124 -4.65 -3.55 1.53
C ARG A 124 -3.24 -3.23 2.00
N VAL A 125 -2.48 -4.26 2.39
CA VAL A 125 -1.11 -4.11 2.84
C VAL A 125 -0.24 -3.50 1.74
N LEU A 126 -0.29 -4.04 0.52
CA LEU A 126 0.44 -3.47 -0.62
C LEU A 126 0.03 -2.02 -0.93
N TYR A 127 -1.26 -1.70 -0.82
CA TYR A 127 -1.74 -0.35 -1.14
C TYR A 127 -1.35 0.70 -0.09
N GLU A 128 -1.43 0.36 1.20
CA GLU A 128 -1.32 1.33 2.30
C GLU A 128 0.07 1.40 2.92
N PHE A 129 0.82 0.30 2.92
CA PHE A 129 2.07 0.18 3.70
C PHE A 129 3.31 0.00 2.84
N TYR A 130 3.15 -0.30 1.55
CA TYR A 130 4.27 -0.53 0.65
C TYR A 130 4.32 0.58 -0.41
N PRO A 131 5.43 1.33 -0.51
CA PRO A 131 5.59 2.25 -1.62
C PRO A 131 5.58 1.48 -2.96
N PRO A 132 4.90 1.99 -4.00
CA PRO A 132 4.78 1.30 -5.30
C PRO A 132 6.12 0.84 -5.90
N SER A 133 7.19 1.61 -5.69
CA SER A 133 8.55 1.29 -6.15
C SER A 133 9.09 -0.04 -5.63
N LEU A 134 8.50 -0.64 -4.59
CA LEU A 134 8.91 -1.95 -4.08
C LEU A 134 8.30 -3.13 -4.86
N PHE A 135 7.24 -2.91 -5.62
CA PHE A 135 6.49 -4.01 -6.24
C PHE A 135 6.01 -3.74 -7.67
N GLU A 136 6.10 -2.53 -8.20
CA GLU A 136 5.56 -2.19 -9.52
C GLU A 136 6.25 -2.94 -10.67
N ASP A 137 7.54 -3.26 -10.51
CA ASP A 137 8.30 -4.11 -11.44
C ASP A 137 8.16 -5.62 -11.16
N ASN A 138 7.47 -6.00 -10.08
CA ASN A 138 7.31 -7.39 -9.72
C ASN A 138 6.23 -8.07 -10.58
N ALA A 139 6.68 -8.97 -11.46
CA ALA A 139 5.81 -9.70 -12.38
C ALA A 139 4.75 -10.56 -11.65
N GLU A 140 5.08 -11.16 -10.51
CA GLU A 140 4.14 -11.97 -9.74
C GLU A 140 3.04 -11.11 -9.12
N VAL A 141 3.37 -9.95 -8.54
CA VAL A 141 2.37 -9.02 -7.99
C VAL A 141 1.39 -8.60 -9.09
N LYS A 142 1.90 -8.24 -10.27
CA LYS A 142 1.08 -7.91 -11.44
C LYS A 142 0.13 -9.03 -11.85
N VAL A 143 0.65 -10.25 -12.02
CA VAL A 143 -0.14 -11.42 -12.45
C VAL A 143 -1.17 -11.80 -11.37
N ASN A 144 -0.73 -11.88 -10.12
CA ASN A 144 -1.55 -12.33 -9.00
C ASN A 144 -2.63 -11.31 -8.63
N LEU A 145 -2.34 -10.01 -8.70
CA LEU A 145 -3.36 -8.97 -8.47
C LEU A 145 -4.46 -9.04 -9.53
N ARG A 146 -4.10 -9.17 -10.81
CA ARG A 146 -5.08 -9.35 -11.89
C ARG A 146 -5.91 -10.62 -11.67
N GLN A 147 -5.25 -11.73 -11.31
CA GLN A 147 -5.93 -12.99 -11.03
C GLN A 147 -6.88 -12.87 -9.84
N SER A 148 -6.47 -12.20 -8.76
CA SER A 148 -7.30 -11.90 -7.58
C SER A 148 -8.60 -11.19 -7.96
N VAL A 149 -8.51 -10.16 -8.82
CA VAL A 149 -9.69 -9.43 -9.30
C VAL A 149 -10.58 -10.33 -10.16
N LYS A 150 -9.99 -11.13 -11.07
CA LYS A 150 -10.74 -12.08 -11.92
C LYS A 150 -11.48 -13.14 -11.12
N THR A 151 -10.92 -13.60 -9.99
CA THR A 151 -11.54 -14.60 -9.11
C THR A 151 -12.49 -14.00 -8.07
N GLY A 152 -12.68 -12.68 -8.06
CA GLY A 152 -13.76 -12.02 -7.30
C GLY A 152 -13.31 -11.07 -6.19
N ASN A 153 -12.02 -10.83 -6.00
CA ASN A 153 -11.51 -9.75 -5.16
C ASN A 153 -11.63 -8.41 -5.89
N VAL A 154 -12.87 -7.92 -6.03
CA VAL A 154 -13.18 -6.61 -6.61
C VAL A 154 -13.20 -5.50 -5.56
N SER A 155 -12.35 -5.62 -4.54
CA SER A 155 -12.19 -4.56 -3.54
C SER A 155 -11.70 -3.29 -4.23
N THR A 156 -12.14 -2.13 -3.75
CA THR A 156 -11.74 -0.85 -4.36
C THR A 156 -10.22 -0.64 -4.35
N LEU A 157 -9.52 -1.10 -3.31
CA LEU A 157 -8.07 -1.01 -3.27
C LEU A 157 -7.41 -1.87 -4.35
N ALA A 158 -7.93 -3.07 -4.64
CA ALA A 158 -7.40 -3.92 -5.70
C ALA A 158 -7.56 -3.23 -7.06
N LEU A 159 -8.75 -2.66 -7.31
CA LEU A 159 -9.08 -1.97 -8.55
C LEU A 159 -8.23 -0.71 -8.73
N LEU A 160 -8.03 0.09 -7.68
CA LEU A 160 -7.17 1.27 -7.73
C LEU A 160 -5.68 0.89 -7.86
N LEU A 161 -5.24 -0.21 -7.23
CA LEU A 161 -3.85 -0.67 -7.29
C LEU A 161 -3.47 -1.13 -8.70
N LEU A 162 -4.40 -1.70 -9.46
CA LEU A 162 -4.19 -2.12 -10.86
C LEU A 162 -3.68 -1.00 -11.77
N ARG A 163 -3.88 0.28 -11.43
CA ARG A 163 -3.32 1.42 -12.18
C ARG A 163 -1.80 1.36 -12.32
N ARG A 164 -1.12 0.73 -11.34
CA ARG A 164 0.34 0.54 -11.33
C ARG A 164 0.83 -0.50 -12.35
N PHE A 165 -0.09 -1.25 -12.95
CA PHE A 165 0.23 -2.33 -13.87
C PHE A 165 -0.50 -2.16 -15.21
N PRO A 166 -0.14 -1.14 -16.01
CA PRO A 166 -0.79 -0.88 -17.30
C PRO A 166 -0.68 -2.07 -18.26
N GLY A 167 -1.60 -2.13 -19.23
CA GLY A 167 -1.62 -3.13 -20.29
C GLY A 167 -3.01 -3.67 -20.59
N ALA A 168 -3.15 -4.30 -21.76
CA ALA A 168 -4.44 -4.78 -22.29
C ALA A 168 -5.20 -5.69 -21.31
N ASP A 169 -4.50 -6.62 -20.64
CA ASP A 169 -5.13 -7.52 -19.66
C ASP A 169 -5.71 -6.78 -18.44
N THR A 170 -5.02 -5.73 -17.96
CA THR A 170 -5.52 -4.91 -16.86
C THR A 170 -6.77 -4.18 -17.30
N ILE A 171 -6.73 -3.54 -18.48
CA ILE A 171 -7.87 -2.82 -19.04
C ILE A 171 -9.06 -3.76 -19.21
N GLN A 172 -8.85 -4.95 -19.78
CA GLN A 172 -9.92 -5.95 -19.95
C GLN A 172 -10.49 -6.42 -18.61
N THR A 173 -9.62 -6.68 -17.62
CA THR A 173 -10.05 -7.06 -16.26
C THR A 173 -10.92 -5.97 -15.63
N LEU A 174 -10.52 -4.71 -15.75
CA LEU A 174 -11.28 -3.56 -15.23
C LEU A 174 -12.61 -3.37 -15.97
N LYS A 175 -12.65 -3.53 -17.29
CA LYS A 175 -13.89 -3.45 -18.09
C LYS A 175 -14.93 -4.48 -17.66
N VAL A 176 -14.50 -5.71 -17.38
CA VAL A 176 -15.40 -6.75 -16.85
C VAL A 176 -16.02 -6.31 -15.52
N VAL A 177 -15.24 -5.71 -14.63
CA VAL A 177 -15.73 -5.22 -13.34
C VAL A 177 -16.64 -3.99 -13.52
N ALA A 178 -16.26 -3.05 -14.38
CA ALA A 178 -17.01 -1.83 -14.65
C ALA A 178 -18.42 -2.11 -15.19
N ASN A 179 -18.56 -3.13 -16.04
CA ASN A 179 -19.82 -3.48 -16.70
C ASN A 179 -20.72 -4.41 -15.88
N LYS A 180 -20.23 -4.96 -14.77
CA LYS A 180 -21.00 -5.86 -13.91
C LYS A 180 -21.65 -5.11 -12.76
N ASN A 181 -22.90 -5.47 -12.44
CA ASN A 181 -23.63 -4.85 -11.33
C ASN A 181 -23.26 -5.50 -10.00
N TYR A 182 -22.31 -4.89 -9.30
CA TYR A 182 -21.95 -5.27 -7.94
C TYR A 182 -22.77 -4.50 -6.90
N LYS A 183 -22.93 -5.10 -5.71
CA LYS A 183 -23.40 -4.38 -4.53
C LYS A 183 -22.34 -3.37 -4.08
N SER A 184 -22.79 -2.26 -3.49
CA SER A 184 -21.89 -1.29 -2.88
C SER A 184 -21.09 -1.96 -1.76
N GLN A 185 -19.80 -1.64 -1.68
CA GLN A 185 -18.89 -2.20 -0.71
C GLN A 185 -18.50 -1.13 0.31
N ASN A 186 -18.45 -1.51 1.58
CA ASN A 186 -17.90 -0.66 2.62
C ASN A 186 -16.38 -0.77 2.58
N LEU A 187 -15.74 0.36 2.31
CA LEU A 187 -14.34 0.55 2.59
C LEU A 187 -14.26 1.14 4.00
N ALA A 188 -14.35 0.25 5.00
CA ALA A 188 -14.22 0.65 6.41
C ALA A 188 -12.86 1.31 6.69
N VAL A 189 -11.91 1.14 5.77
CA VAL A 189 -10.55 1.66 5.80
C VAL A 189 -10.46 2.95 4.97
N MET A 190 -9.70 3.93 5.46
CA MET A 190 -9.46 5.26 4.85
C MET A 190 -10.69 6.20 4.74
N GLY A 191 -11.82 5.84 5.34
CA GLY A 191 -13.00 6.71 5.40
C GLY A 191 -13.58 7.02 4.02
N PHE A 192 -13.50 6.08 3.08
CA PHE A 192 -14.19 6.16 1.80
C PHE A 192 -15.70 5.91 1.99
N PRO A 193 -16.55 6.52 1.16
CA PRO A 193 -17.97 6.22 1.16
C PRO A 193 -18.25 4.83 0.58
N MET A 194 -19.43 4.27 0.88
CA MET A 194 -19.87 3.02 0.25
C MET A 194 -20.17 3.24 -1.23
N VAL A 195 -19.39 2.59 -2.10
CA VAL A 195 -19.54 2.68 -3.56
C VAL A 195 -19.56 1.31 -4.22
N LYS A 196 -20.12 1.23 -5.42
CA LYS A 196 -20.00 0.03 -6.26
C LYS A 196 -18.57 -0.08 -6.78
N PRO A 197 -17.98 -1.29 -6.84
CA PRO A 197 -16.68 -1.54 -7.47
C PRO A 197 -16.50 -0.90 -8.86
N SER A 198 -17.57 -0.75 -9.64
CA SER A 198 -17.51 -0.15 -10.98
C SER A 198 -16.94 1.27 -11.00
N ILE A 199 -17.21 2.11 -9.99
CA ILE A 199 -16.64 3.47 -10.00
C ILE A 199 -15.13 3.47 -9.81
N ALA A 200 -14.60 2.60 -8.92
CA ALA A 200 -13.17 2.43 -8.75
C ALA A 200 -12.51 1.87 -10.02
N ALA A 201 -13.16 0.91 -10.68
CA ALA A 201 -12.71 0.40 -11.96
C ALA A 201 -12.67 1.50 -13.03
N ASN A 202 -13.68 2.37 -13.09
CA ASN A 202 -13.74 3.50 -14.03
C ASN A 202 -12.68 4.57 -13.75
N VAL A 203 -12.37 4.85 -12.47
CA VAL A 203 -11.25 5.73 -12.10
C VAL A 203 -9.93 5.16 -12.62
N THR A 204 -9.70 3.86 -12.43
CA THR A 204 -8.48 3.22 -12.95
C THR A 204 -8.46 3.17 -14.47
N LEU A 205 -9.58 2.89 -15.13
CA LEU A 205 -9.69 2.91 -16.60
C LEU A 205 -9.38 4.30 -17.18
N SER A 206 -9.97 5.35 -16.61
CA SER A 206 -9.69 6.75 -16.97
C SER A 206 -8.20 7.09 -16.80
N HIS A 207 -7.60 6.70 -15.67
CA HIS A 207 -6.15 6.87 -15.43
C HIS A 207 -5.28 6.17 -16.49
N LEU A 208 -5.74 5.02 -17.00
CA LEU A 208 -5.06 4.26 -18.05
C LEU A 208 -5.39 4.74 -19.48
N GLY A 209 -6.11 5.86 -19.63
CA GLY A 209 -6.45 6.45 -20.92
C GLY A 209 -7.60 5.77 -21.66
N ASP A 210 -8.44 4.98 -20.97
CA ASP A 210 -9.61 4.36 -21.57
C ASP A 210 -10.80 5.34 -21.64
N ALA A 211 -11.22 5.69 -22.86
CA ALA A 211 -12.31 6.62 -23.10
C ALA A 211 -13.65 6.16 -22.50
N GLY A 212 -13.91 4.85 -22.43
CA GLY A 212 -15.11 4.32 -21.78
C GLY A 212 -15.12 4.58 -20.27
N GLY A 213 -13.95 4.50 -19.63
CA GLY A 213 -13.75 4.95 -18.25
C GLY A 213 -14.09 6.44 -18.08
N ASP A 214 -13.56 7.30 -18.94
CA ASP A 214 -13.86 8.75 -18.91
C ASP A 214 -15.35 9.05 -19.06
N ASP A 215 -16.02 8.44 -20.06
CA ASP A 215 -17.45 8.63 -20.31
C ASP A 215 -18.32 8.16 -19.13
N ALA A 216 -17.93 7.04 -18.51
CA ALA A 216 -18.60 6.53 -17.33
C ALA A 216 -18.44 7.47 -16.13
N LEU A 217 -17.23 8.02 -15.90
CA LEU A 217 -17.00 9.00 -14.84
C LEU A 217 -17.79 10.29 -15.07
N SER A 218 -17.78 10.82 -16.30
CA SER A 218 -18.57 12.01 -16.68
C SER A 218 -20.06 11.79 -16.40
N SER A 219 -20.58 10.61 -16.74
CA SER A 219 -21.96 10.23 -16.47
C SER A 219 -22.27 10.19 -14.97
N LYS A 220 -21.37 9.62 -14.14
CA LYS A 220 -21.51 9.62 -12.68
C LYS A 220 -21.48 11.01 -12.07
N ILE A 221 -20.60 11.88 -12.54
CA ILE A 221 -20.52 13.28 -12.10
C ILE A 221 -21.83 14.02 -12.42
N LYS A 222 -22.39 13.81 -13.62
CA LYS A 222 -23.66 14.42 -14.04
C LYS A 222 -24.81 13.98 -13.12
N ILE A 223 -24.95 12.67 -12.88
CA ILE A 223 -25.95 12.12 -11.95
C ILE A 223 -25.77 12.72 -10.55
N GLY A 224 -24.53 12.76 -10.05
CA GLY A 224 -24.18 13.46 -8.82
C GLY A 224 -24.65 12.78 -7.53
N GLU A 225 -24.67 11.43 -7.51
CA GLU A 225 -24.89 10.68 -6.28
C GLU A 225 -23.83 11.07 -5.22
N GLN A 226 -24.26 11.19 -3.96
CA GLN A 226 -23.41 11.72 -2.89
C GLN A 226 -22.13 10.89 -2.70
N ASN A 227 -22.28 9.56 -2.57
CA ASN A 227 -21.14 8.67 -2.35
C ASN A 227 -20.21 8.61 -3.55
N ASP A 228 -20.75 8.65 -4.77
CA ASP A 228 -19.94 8.65 -5.99
C ASP A 228 -19.10 9.94 -6.08
N LEU A 229 -19.68 11.11 -5.84
CA LEU A 229 -18.92 12.37 -5.85
C LEU A 229 -17.88 12.44 -4.73
N GLU A 230 -18.23 12.02 -3.51
CA GLU A 230 -17.27 11.98 -2.41
C GLU A 230 -16.12 11.00 -2.71
N PHE A 231 -16.41 9.85 -3.32
CA PHE A 231 -15.40 8.90 -3.77
C PHE A 231 -14.46 9.50 -4.82
N LEU A 232 -15.02 10.19 -5.82
CA LEU A 232 -14.23 10.83 -6.88
C LEU A 232 -13.36 11.96 -6.33
N LEU A 233 -13.85 12.74 -5.36
CA LEU A 233 -13.05 13.76 -4.68
C LEU A 233 -11.90 13.12 -3.88
N LYS A 234 -12.16 12.02 -3.16
CA LYS A 234 -11.13 11.29 -2.41
C LYS A 234 -10.12 10.56 -3.30
N THR A 235 -10.46 10.31 -4.56
CA THR A 235 -9.56 9.72 -5.57
C THR A 235 -9.07 10.72 -6.60
N VAL A 236 -9.26 12.03 -6.39
CA VAL A 236 -8.93 13.07 -7.38
C VAL A 236 -7.46 13.04 -7.79
N GLY A 237 -6.55 12.69 -6.87
CA GLY A 237 -5.12 12.53 -7.14
C GLY A 237 -4.75 11.39 -8.07
N ILE A 238 -5.71 10.52 -8.45
CA ILE A 238 -5.54 9.47 -9.47
C ILE A 238 -6.09 9.90 -10.84
N ILE A 239 -7.06 10.82 -10.84
CA ILE A 239 -7.73 11.29 -12.05
C ILE A 239 -6.81 12.30 -12.75
N GLU A 240 -6.34 11.96 -13.95
CA GLU A 240 -5.49 12.86 -14.76
C GLU A 240 -6.24 13.49 -15.94
N ASN A 241 -7.37 12.93 -16.35
CA ASN A 241 -8.15 13.51 -17.45
C ASN A 241 -8.67 14.90 -17.07
N LYS A 242 -8.15 15.94 -17.74
CA LYS A 242 -8.49 17.36 -17.52
C LYS A 242 -10.00 17.63 -17.58
N LYS A 243 -10.71 17.04 -18.54
CA LYS A 243 -12.16 17.21 -18.69
C LYS A 243 -12.89 16.69 -17.45
N ILE A 244 -12.53 15.50 -16.98
CA ILE A 244 -13.15 14.89 -15.78
C ILE A 244 -12.85 15.72 -14.52
N LEU A 245 -11.63 16.24 -14.38
CA LEU A 245 -11.28 17.14 -13.28
C LEU A 245 -12.11 18.42 -13.28
N ILE A 246 -12.29 19.05 -14.44
CA ILE A 246 -13.12 20.26 -14.61
C ILE A 246 -14.58 19.95 -14.29
N GLU A 247 -15.15 18.88 -14.84
CA GLU A 247 -16.53 18.47 -14.59
C GLU A 247 -16.78 18.19 -13.11
N LEU A 248 -15.89 17.44 -12.46
CA LEU A 248 -15.99 17.11 -11.03
C LEU A 248 -15.89 18.37 -10.17
N PHE A 249 -14.94 19.26 -10.46
CA PHE A 249 -14.77 20.52 -9.75
C PHE A 249 -16.03 21.39 -9.86
N GLN A 250 -16.52 21.62 -11.08
CA GLN A 250 -17.72 22.42 -11.34
C GLN A 250 -18.96 21.85 -10.64
N LYS A 251 -19.11 20.53 -10.65
CA LYS A 251 -20.23 19.84 -9.99
C LYS A 251 -20.21 20.01 -8.48
N THR A 252 -19.02 20.03 -7.86
CA THR A 252 -18.88 19.89 -6.41
C THR A 252 -18.57 21.19 -5.67
N ILE A 253 -18.02 22.22 -6.33
CA ILE A 253 -17.63 23.49 -5.68
C ILE A 253 -18.82 24.31 -5.14
N THR A 254 -20.02 24.07 -5.67
CA THR A 254 -21.27 24.68 -5.17
C THR A 254 -22.10 23.72 -4.32
N ASP A 255 -21.69 22.46 -4.18
CA ASP A 255 -22.46 21.42 -3.51
C ASP A 255 -22.37 21.57 -1.98
N ALA A 256 -23.50 21.92 -1.39
CA ALA A 256 -23.64 22.18 0.04
C ALA A 256 -24.06 20.95 0.86
N ARG A 257 -24.21 19.76 0.24
CA ARG A 257 -24.54 18.53 0.96
C ARG A 257 -23.46 18.19 1.97
N ILE A 258 -23.88 17.72 3.14
CA ILE A 258 -22.99 17.39 4.26
C ILE A 258 -22.31 16.05 4.02
N ILE A 259 -20.99 16.04 4.17
CA ILE A 259 -20.18 14.82 4.25
C ILE A 259 -20.16 14.37 5.70
N GLN A 260 -20.65 13.16 5.95
CA GLN A 260 -20.59 12.58 7.29
C GLN A 260 -19.19 12.00 7.54
N PRO A 261 -18.54 12.31 8.68
CA PRO A 261 -17.27 11.70 9.02
C PRO A 261 -17.44 10.19 9.20
N VAL A 262 -16.71 9.40 8.44
CA VAL A 262 -16.52 7.98 8.75
C VAL A 262 -15.27 7.86 9.62
N ILE A 263 -15.45 7.43 10.87
CA ILE A 263 -14.35 7.08 11.80
C ILE A 263 -14.56 5.61 12.16
N ASP A 264 -13.56 4.77 11.88
CA ASP A 264 -13.60 3.31 12.12
C ASP A 264 -14.85 2.62 11.54
N GLY A 265 -15.21 2.97 10.30
CA GLY A 265 -16.38 2.41 9.61
C GLY A 265 -17.74 2.81 10.18
N LYS A 266 -17.79 3.76 11.15
CA LYS A 266 -19.03 4.29 11.73
C LYS A 266 -19.13 5.80 11.50
N TYR A 267 -20.33 6.25 11.15
CA TYR A 267 -20.61 7.69 11.07
C TYR A 267 -20.61 8.30 12.48
N LYS A 268 -19.59 9.11 12.79
CA LYS A 268 -19.47 9.76 14.10
C LYS A 268 -18.89 11.17 13.95
N GLY A 269 -19.58 12.17 14.49
CA GLY A 269 -19.04 13.52 14.64
C GLY A 269 -19.86 14.38 15.57
N LYS A 270 -19.19 15.07 16.51
CA LYS A 270 -19.70 16.26 17.20
C LYS A 270 -19.00 17.47 16.57
N GLY A 271 -19.75 18.49 16.13
CA GLY A 271 -19.20 19.72 15.52
C GLY A 271 -19.79 20.07 14.15
N VAL A 272 -19.34 21.19 13.56
CA VAL A 272 -19.78 21.65 12.24
C VAL A 272 -19.19 20.75 11.14
N LEU A 273 -20.06 19.96 10.49
CA LEU A 273 -19.65 18.98 9.48
C LEU A 273 -19.24 19.65 8.15
N ALA A 274 -18.29 19.04 7.48
CA ALA A 274 -17.86 19.43 6.14
C ALA A 274 -18.99 19.28 5.13
N ARG A 275 -19.00 20.13 4.11
CA ARG A 275 -19.83 19.97 2.90
C ARG A 275 -18.97 19.45 1.77
N MET A 276 -19.62 18.98 0.70
CA MET A 276 -18.95 18.55 -0.52
C MET A 276 -17.99 19.64 -1.05
N LYS A 277 -18.44 20.89 -1.14
CA LYS A 277 -17.58 22.01 -1.56
C LYS A 277 -16.37 22.28 -0.67
N ASP A 278 -16.46 21.96 0.64
CA ASP A 278 -15.32 22.09 1.55
C ASP A 278 -14.28 21.01 1.23
N LEU A 279 -14.73 19.77 0.98
CA LEU A 279 -13.84 18.70 0.50
C LEU A 279 -13.24 19.05 -0.87
N THR A 280 -14.03 19.57 -1.80
CA THR A 280 -13.58 20.00 -3.13
C THR A 280 -12.42 20.97 -3.04
N VAL A 281 -12.56 22.05 -2.27
CA VAL A 281 -11.49 23.04 -2.09
C VAL A 281 -10.23 22.34 -1.58
N LYS A 282 -10.35 21.56 -0.51
CA LYS A 282 -9.22 20.87 0.10
C LYS A 282 -8.46 19.99 -0.92
N VAL A 283 -9.15 19.04 -1.54
CA VAL A 283 -8.49 18.02 -2.39
C VAL A 283 -7.97 18.60 -3.71
N PHE A 284 -8.64 19.61 -4.27
CA PHE A 284 -8.14 20.27 -5.49
C PHE A 284 -6.96 21.19 -5.20
N THR A 285 -6.90 21.85 -4.02
CA THR A 285 -5.70 22.60 -3.66
C THR A 285 -4.50 21.68 -3.46
N GLU A 286 -4.70 20.50 -2.87
CA GLU A 286 -3.66 19.48 -2.73
C GLU A 286 -3.22 18.93 -4.10
N LYS A 287 -4.16 18.54 -4.97
CA LYS A 287 -3.82 18.01 -6.31
C LYS A 287 -3.06 19.02 -7.17
N LEU A 288 -3.41 20.30 -7.07
CA LEU A 288 -2.87 21.36 -7.94
C LEU A 288 -1.70 22.11 -7.30
N ASP A 289 -1.19 21.63 -6.16
CA ASP A 289 -0.11 22.26 -5.40
C ASP A 289 -0.36 23.76 -5.13
N ILE A 290 -1.61 24.10 -4.81
CA ILE A 290 -2.00 25.48 -4.50
C ILE A 290 -1.81 25.68 -3.00
N GLU A 291 -0.93 26.61 -2.64
CA GLU A 291 -0.67 26.95 -1.25
C GLU A 291 -1.98 27.29 -0.48
N PHE A 292 -2.25 26.53 0.57
CA PHE A 292 -3.46 26.61 1.37
C PHE A 292 -3.19 27.31 2.71
N ARG A 293 -3.60 28.56 2.83
CA ARG A 293 -3.49 29.40 4.03
C ARG A 293 -4.86 29.77 4.59
N ALA A 294 -5.66 28.79 5.01
CA ALA A 294 -6.96 29.09 5.65
C ALA A 294 -6.83 29.11 7.18
N LYS A 295 -7.30 30.20 7.81
CA LYS A 295 -7.46 30.28 9.27
C LYS A 295 -8.72 29.51 9.69
N ASN A 296 -8.61 28.19 9.89
CA ASN A 296 -9.49 27.39 10.77
C ASN A 296 -9.26 25.89 10.52
N GLU A 297 -8.28 25.32 11.19
CA GLU A 297 -8.05 23.86 11.19
C GLU A 297 -9.08 23.10 12.06
N ARG A 298 -9.80 23.81 12.94
CA ARG A 298 -10.71 23.20 13.93
C ARG A 298 -12.07 22.81 13.40
N PHE A 299 -12.55 23.46 12.34
CA PHE A 299 -13.88 23.19 11.77
C PHE A 299 -13.70 22.81 10.32
N ARG A 300 -14.18 21.61 9.95
CA ARG A 300 -14.08 21.05 8.61
C ARG A 300 -14.94 21.81 7.56
N ARG A 301 -15.27 23.08 7.80
CA ARG A 301 -16.15 23.91 6.98
C ARG A 301 -15.51 25.28 6.77
N TYR A 302 -15.36 25.67 5.52
CA TYR A 302 -14.83 26.96 5.13
C TYR A 302 -15.96 28.00 5.01
N ASP A 303 -15.65 29.25 5.31
CA ASP A 303 -16.56 30.36 5.02
C ASP A 303 -16.67 30.60 3.50
N ASN A 304 -17.69 31.36 3.07
CA ASN A 304 -17.91 31.60 1.65
C ASN A 304 -16.78 32.43 1.01
N ALA A 305 -16.12 33.32 1.76
CA ALA A 305 -15.01 34.11 1.24
C ALA A 305 -13.82 33.21 0.88
N THR A 306 -13.51 32.24 1.75
CA THR A 306 -12.49 31.21 1.54
C THR A 306 -12.85 30.32 0.35
N ILE A 307 -14.09 29.82 0.27
CA ILE A 307 -14.55 29.02 -0.87
C ILE A 307 -14.36 29.79 -2.19
N ASN A 308 -14.84 31.04 -2.26
CA ASN A 308 -14.76 31.86 -3.48
C ASN A 308 -13.31 32.17 -3.87
N GLN A 309 -12.43 32.42 -2.89
CA GLN A 309 -11.01 32.65 -3.13
C GLN A 309 -10.34 31.43 -3.78
N TYR A 310 -10.52 30.24 -3.20
CA TYR A 310 -9.91 29.02 -3.72
C TYR A 310 -10.59 28.52 -4.98
N GLU A 311 -11.89 28.74 -5.15
CA GLU A 311 -12.58 28.47 -6.41
C GLU A 311 -11.88 29.18 -7.58
N LYS A 312 -11.57 30.47 -7.44
CA LYS A 312 -10.85 31.23 -8.47
C LYS A 312 -9.47 30.65 -8.74
N LYS A 313 -8.67 30.41 -7.69
CA LYS A 313 -7.31 29.82 -7.82
C LYS A 313 -7.33 28.46 -8.51
N ILE A 314 -8.27 27.59 -8.13
CA ILE A 314 -8.42 26.26 -8.71
C ILE A 314 -8.83 26.35 -10.18
N LYS A 315 -9.79 27.21 -10.54
CA LYS A 315 -10.17 27.47 -11.94
C LYS A 315 -8.96 27.90 -12.77
N ASP A 316 -8.20 28.87 -12.26
CA ASP A 316 -7.01 29.37 -12.94
C ASP A 316 -5.94 28.29 -13.12
N ALA A 317 -5.77 27.39 -12.15
CA ALA A 317 -4.83 26.28 -12.23
C ALA A 317 -5.30 25.16 -13.20
N LEU A 318 -6.59 24.81 -13.18
CA LEU A 318 -7.17 23.79 -14.07
C LEU A 318 -7.03 24.16 -15.55
N THR A 319 -7.07 25.45 -15.91
CA THR A 319 -6.87 25.88 -17.30
C THR A 319 -5.46 25.57 -17.82
N LYS A 320 -4.47 25.55 -16.92
CA LYS A 320 -3.04 25.38 -17.22
C LYS A 320 -2.59 23.91 -17.27
N ILE A 321 -3.42 22.97 -16.85
CA ILE A 321 -3.13 21.53 -17.01
C ILE A 321 -3.06 21.24 -18.50
N SER A 322 -1.94 20.65 -18.94
CA SER A 322 -1.72 20.18 -20.31
C SER A 322 -2.62 19.00 -20.64
#